data_AF-A0A267A7C3-F1
#
_entry.id   AF-A0A267A7C3-F1
#
_cell.length_a   1.000
_cell.length_b   1.000
_cell.length_c   1.000
_cell.angle_alpha   90.00
_cell.angle_beta   90.00
_cell.angle_gamma   90.00
#
_symmetry.space_group_name_H-M   'P 1'
#
loop_
_entity.id
_entity.type
_entity.pdbx_description
1 polymer ?
#
loop_
_entity_poly.entity_id
_entity_poly.type
_entity_poly.pdbx_seq_one_letter_code
_entity_poly.pdbx_strand_id
1 'polypeptide(L)'
;MTNRLTAPVSFKAHSAVPALPAGGVIALIAPAGPGELDLNLATQWMHARGYQLRVYPGVWQREGYLAGSDAERLRDLHDAFADDSVDAIFCLRGGYGCPRLLDGIDFELLRGHPKPFVGYSDITALHLAITRYAGFVTFHGPMLNADLLGNKQAPTESSLLHMLSGQQPPTLEHPLAYPLTTIASGCASGRLLGGNLSMICAVMGTAFELDGEEIILFIEDVNEPLYRVDRLLTHLRLAGKLDRLRAVLVGDVAGVERAALEQLLTQELGGLGIPVLAGWRSGHCDPNLTLPMGAQVRLDADQQLLVLEQDVVKVKSPSP
;
A
#
# COMPACT_ATOMS: atom_id res chain seq x y z
N MET A 1 -23.89 -0.32 20.01
CA MET A 1 -22.63 0.15 19.42
C MET A 1 -21.53 0.02 20.46
N THR A 2 -20.96 -1.17 20.61
CA THR A 2 -19.77 -1.39 21.43
C THR A 2 -18.58 -0.80 20.67
N ASN A 3 -18.12 0.36 21.14
CA ASN A 3 -16.98 1.07 20.62
C ASN A 3 -15.73 0.18 20.81
N ARG A 4 -15.36 -0.66 19.83
CA ARG A 4 -14.12 -1.45 19.87
C ARG A 4 -12.86 -0.61 19.71
N LEU A 5 -13.02 0.71 19.54
CA LEU A 5 -11.94 1.70 19.55
C LEU A 5 -11.64 2.24 20.97
N THR A 6 -11.93 1.47 22.02
CA THR A 6 -11.64 1.86 23.42
C THR A 6 -10.17 1.62 23.78
N ALA A 7 -9.27 2.36 23.16
CA ALA A 7 -8.02 2.79 23.75
C ALA A 7 -7.34 3.78 22.80
N PRO A 8 -6.77 4.90 23.30
CA PRO A 8 -5.86 5.71 22.51
C PRO A 8 -4.57 4.91 22.34
N VAL A 9 -4.50 4.07 21.31
CA VAL A 9 -3.30 3.28 21.06
C VAL A 9 -2.39 4.03 20.11
N SER A 10 -1.48 4.79 20.71
CA SER A 10 -0.29 5.31 20.03
C SER A 10 0.74 4.17 19.95
N PHE A 11 0.60 3.29 18.97
CA PHE A 11 1.65 2.33 18.65
C PHE A 11 2.64 3.00 17.71
N LYS A 12 3.75 3.51 18.25
CA LYS A 12 4.81 4.14 17.44
C LYS A 12 5.65 3.13 16.64
N ALA A 13 5.65 1.85 17.01
CA ALA A 13 6.50 0.86 16.34
C ALA A 13 5.76 0.24 15.15
N HIS A 14 6.24 0.54 13.93
CA HIS A 14 5.85 -0.15 12.70
C HIS A 14 6.90 -1.22 12.41
N SER A 15 6.66 -2.42 12.94
CA SER A 15 7.64 -3.50 12.89
C SER A 15 7.69 -4.19 11.52
N ALA A 16 8.87 -4.70 11.17
CA ALA A 16 9.03 -5.64 10.07
C ALA A 16 8.25 -6.94 10.32
N VAL A 17 7.66 -7.49 9.26
CA VAL A 17 6.94 -8.77 9.25
C VAL A 17 7.88 -9.94 8.91
N PRO A 18 7.52 -11.22 9.10
CA PRO A 18 8.32 -12.33 8.58
C PRO A 18 8.50 -12.23 7.06
N ALA A 19 9.72 -12.53 6.58
CA ALA A 19 9.96 -12.61 5.14
C ALA A 19 9.19 -13.79 4.52
N LEU A 20 8.69 -13.61 3.30
CA LEU A 20 8.10 -14.65 2.49
C LEU A 20 9.18 -15.71 2.18
N PRO A 21 9.07 -16.95 2.72
CA PRO A 21 10.07 -17.97 2.47
C PRO A 21 9.93 -18.55 1.06
N ALA A 22 11.03 -19.09 0.53
CA ALA A 22 10.96 -19.94 -0.67
C ALA A 22 10.03 -21.14 -0.40
N GLY A 23 9.12 -21.45 -1.33
CA GLY A 23 8.10 -22.48 -1.10
C GLY A 23 6.86 -21.99 -0.35
N GLY A 24 6.83 -20.73 0.07
CA GLY A 24 5.77 -20.19 0.94
C GLY A 24 4.37 -20.20 0.33
N VAL A 25 3.37 -20.11 1.21
CA VAL A 25 1.95 -20.09 0.85
C VAL A 25 1.43 -18.66 0.82
N ILE A 26 0.91 -18.25 -0.32
CA ILE A 26 0.31 -16.93 -0.51
C ILE A 26 -1.21 -17.09 -0.48
N ALA A 27 -1.86 -16.45 0.49
CA ALA A 27 -3.29 -16.29 0.53
C ALA A 27 -3.76 -15.24 -0.48
N LEU A 28 -4.88 -15.51 -1.14
CA LEU A 28 -5.59 -14.56 -1.99
C LEU A 28 -6.96 -14.29 -1.40
N ILE A 29 -7.21 -13.02 -1.07
CA ILE A 29 -8.48 -12.53 -0.51
C ILE A 29 -9.07 -11.42 -1.41
N ALA A 30 -10.35 -11.11 -1.24
CA ALA A 30 -11.01 -10.00 -1.96
C ALA A 30 -11.73 -9.05 -0.97
N PRO A 31 -11.02 -8.16 -0.27
CA PRO A 31 -11.63 -7.29 0.75
C PRO A 31 -12.42 -6.11 0.17
N ALA A 32 -12.28 -5.85 -1.13
CA ALA A 32 -12.88 -4.74 -1.86
C ALA A 32 -13.95 -5.22 -2.86
N GLY A 33 -13.79 -4.86 -4.14
CA GLY A 33 -14.70 -5.24 -5.22
C GLY A 33 -14.41 -6.64 -5.79
N PRO A 34 -15.37 -7.24 -6.51
CA PRO A 34 -15.24 -8.56 -7.10
C PRO A 34 -14.33 -8.53 -8.34
N GLY A 35 -13.52 -9.58 -8.51
CA GLY A 35 -12.64 -9.77 -9.67
C GLY A 35 -12.87 -11.15 -10.29
N GLU A 36 -12.64 -11.27 -11.60
CA GLU A 36 -12.56 -12.58 -12.24
C GLU A 36 -11.20 -13.20 -11.94
N LEU A 37 -11.15 -14.50 -11.67
CA LEU A 37 -9.90 -15.21 -11.42
C LEU A 37 -9.87 -16.49 -12.26
N ASP A 38 -8.90 -16.58 -13.16
CA ASP A 38 -8.52 -17.88 -13.73
C ASP A 38 -7.64 -18.61 -12.71
N LEU A 39 -8.25 -19.53 -11.97
CA LEU A 39 -7.57 -20.28 -10.91
C LEU A 39 -6.41 -21.12 -11.46
N ASN A 40 -6.56 -21.68 -12.66
CA ASN A 40 -5.53 -22.53 -13.25
C ASN A 40 -4.31 -21.69 -13.61
N LEU A 41 -4.53 -20.55 -14.26
CA LEU A 41 -3.46 -19.61 -14.59
C LEU A 41 -2.78 -19.08 -13.32
N ALA A 42 -3.56 -18.66 -12.31
CA ALA A 42 -3.03 -18.16 -11.05
C ALA A 42 -2.18 -19.20 -10.31
N THR A 43 -2.66 -20.44 -10.25
CA THR A 43 -1.94 -21.55 -9.60
C THR A 43 -0.65 -21.89 -10.35
N GLN A 44 -0.70 -21.95 -11.69
CA GLN A 44 0.50 -22.17 -12.51
C GLN A 44 1.52 -21.05 -12.36
N TRP A 45 1.07 -19.80 -12.32
CA TRP A 45 1.93 -18.63 -12.14
C TRP A 45 2.67 -18.67 -10.80
N MET A 46 1.98 -19.05 -9.72
CA MET A 46 2.57 -19.22 -8.39
C MET A 46 3.56 -20.38 -8.36
N HIS A 47 3.19 -21.55 -8.90
CA HIS A 47 4.08 -22.72 -8.95
C HIS A 47 5.34 -22.45 -9.77
N ALA A 48 5.25 -21.73 -10.89
CA ALA A 48 6.40 -21.34 -11.70
C ALA A 48 7.43 -20.49 -10.93
N ARG A 49 7.00 -19.84 -9.83
CA ARG A 49 7.83 -19.03 -8.93
C ARG A 49 8.15 -19.74 -7.62
N GLY A 50 7.75 -21.00 -7.48
CA GLY A 50 8.00 -21.79 -6.28
C GLY A 50 7.12 -21.44 -5.09
N TYR A 51 5.94 -20.85 -5.31
CA TYR A 51 4.96 -20.56 -4.24
C TYR A 51 3.70 -21.40 -4.39
N GLN A 52 2.96 -21.52 -3.30
CA GLN A 52 1.62 -22.12 -3.29
C GLN A 52 0.55 -21.03 -3.17
N LEU A 53 -0.61 -21.24 -3.80
CA LEU A 53 -1.74 -20.33 -3.73
C LEU A 53 -2.84 -20.92 -2.84
N ARG A 54 -3.30 -20.16 -1.85
CA ARG A 54 -4.53 -20.45 -1.10
C ARG A 54 -5.58 -19.40 -1.39
N VAL A 55 -6.67 -19.78 -2.03
CA VAL A 55 -7.77 -18.86 -2.38
C VAL A 55 -8.85 -18.92 -1.31
N TYR A 56 -9.19 -17.77 -0.73
CA TYR A 56 -10.23 -17.66 0.28
C TYR A 56 -11.63 -17.49 -0.34
N PRO A 57 -12.72 -17.90 0.36
CA PRO A 57 -14.06 -17.98 -0.23
C PRO A 57 -14.60 -16.70 -0.88
N GLY A 58 -14.31 -15.54 -0.30
CA GLY A 58 -14.75 -14.22 -0.75
C GLY A 58 -14.25 -13.84 -2.14
N VAL A 59 -13.15 -14.44 -2.62
CA VAL A 59 -12.67 -14.27 -4.00
C VAL A 59 -13.72 -14.66 -5.04
N TRP A 60 -14.61 -15.58 -4.70
CA TRP A 60 -15.66 -16.08 -5.60
C TRP A 60 -17.01 -15.40 -5.39
N GLN A 61 -17.13 -14.54 -4.38
CA GLN A 61 -18.40 -13.91 -4.03
C GLN A 61 -18.64 -12.63 -4.83
N ARG A 62 -19.92 -12.31 -5.02
CA ARG A 62 -20.35 -11.06 -5.67
C ARG A 62 -21.67 -10.59 -5.11
N GLU A 63 -21.66 -9.38 -4.56
CA GLU A 63 -22.86 -8.67 -4.13
C GLU A 63 -22.79 -7.24 -4.70
N GLY A 64 -23.38 -7.05 -5.89
CA GLY A 64 -23.26 -5.80 -6.64
C GLY A 64 -21.80 -5.46 -6.96
N TYR A 65 -21.30 -4.36 -6.39
CA TYR A 65 -19.92 -3.88 -6.56
C TYR A 65 -18.95 -4.39 -5.47
N LEU A 66 -19.39 -5.28 -4.57
CA LEU A 66 -18.59 -5.85 -3.48
C LEU A 66 -18.29 -7.33 -3.73
N ALA A 67 -17.12 -7.80 -3.28
CA ALA A 67 -16.75 -9.22 -3.30
C ALA A 67 -17.40 -9.99 -2.13
N GLY A 68 -18.73 -9.95 -2.07
CA GLY A 68 -19.52 -10.48 -0.96
C GLY A 68 -19.81 -9.45 0.14
N SER A 69 -20.54 -9.90 1.16
CA SER A 69 -20.96 -9.08 2.29
C SER A 69 -19.77 -8.56 3.12
N ASP A 70 -19.98 -7.52 3.93
CA ASP A 70 -18.95 -7.03 4.86
C ASP A 70 -18.45 -8.15 5.79
N ALA A 71 -19.34 -9.03 6.24
CA ALA A 71 -19.00 -10.15 7.13
C ALA A 71 -18.13 -11.21 6.44
N GLU A 72 -18.37 -11.53 5.16
CA GLU A 72 -17.56 -12.48 4.41
C GLU A 72 -16.17 -11.93 4.13
N ARG A 73 -16.07 -10.66 3.69
CA ARG A 73 -14.78 -10.01 3.40
C ARG A 73 -13.94 -9.81 4.66
N LEU A 74 -14.58 -9.46 5.78
CA LEU A 74 -13.91 -9.36 7.08
C LEU A 74 -13.45 -10.72 7.61
N ARG A 75 -14.28 -11.76 7.45
CA ARG A 75 -13.91 -13.13 7.83
C ARG A 75 -12.69 -13.62 7.04
N ASP A 76 -12.69 -13.45 5.72
CA ASP A 76 -11.54 -13.83 4.89
C ASP A 76 -10.25 -13.12 5.30
N LEU A 77 -10.33 -11.83 5.64
CA LEU A 77 -9.19 -11.07 6.16
C LEU A 77 -8.67 -11.69 7.45
N HIS A 78 -9.56 -11.93 8.43
CA HIS A 78 -9.18 -12.51 9.72
C HIS A 78 -8.65 -13.93 9.59
N ASP A 79 -9.32 -14.79 8.83
CA ASP A 79 -8.92 -16.18 8.64
C ASP A 79 -7.55 -16.25 7.95
N ALA A 80 -7.27 -15.39 6.96
CA ALA A 80 -5.97 -15.32 6.29
C ALA A 80 -4.82 -14.89 7.22
N PHE A 81 -5.09 -13.97 8.16
CA PHE A 81 -4.11 -13.60 9.17
C PHE A 81 -3.94 -14.73 10.21
N ALA A 82 -5.02 -15.32 10.70
CA ALA A 82 -5.00 -16.39 11.71
C ALA A 82 -4.39 -17.72 11.22
N ASP A 83 -4.38 -17.97 9.91
CA ASP A 83 -3.82 -19.18 9.32
C ASP A 83 -2.28 -19.16 9.34
N ASP A 84 -1.69 -19.87 10.30
CA ASP A 84 -0.23 -19.98 10.47
C ASP A 84 0.48 -20.69 9.31
N SER A 85 -0.25 -21.33 8.40
CA SER A 85 0.33 -21.89 7.18
C SER A 85 0.34 -20.90 6.00
N VAL A 86 -0.20 -19.69 6.16
CA VAL A 86 -0.11 -18.59 5.20
C VAL A 86 1.07 -17.68 5.54
N ASP A 87 1.97 -17.49 4.58
CA ASP A 87 3.17 -16.65 4.71
C ASP A 87 2.98 -15.23 4.20
N ALA A 88 2.04 -14.99 3.27
CA ALA A 88 1.70 -13.66 2.76
C ALA A 88 0.24 -13.59 2.29
N ILE A 89 -0.34 -12.40 2.29
CA ILE A 89 -1.73 -12.14 1.87
C ILE A 89 -1.73 -11.14 0.72
N PHE A 90 -2.22 -11.56 -0.44
CA PHE A 90 -2.40 -10.71 -1.60
C PHE A 90 -3.88 -10.38 -1.77
N CYS A 91 -4.18 -9.11 -2.06
CA CYS A 91 -5.51 -8.70 -2.47
C CYS A 91 -5.73 -9.03 -3.95
N LEU A 92 -6.88 -9.62 -4.28
CA LEU A 92 -7.27 -9.94 -5.65
C LEU A 92 -7.31 -8.70 -6.54
N ARG A 93 -7.94 -7.64 -6.03
CA ARG A 93 -8.09 -6.32 -6.65
C ARG A 93 -8.51 -5.28 -5.60
N GLY A 94 -8.45 -4.01 -5.99
CA GLY A 94 -9.12 -2.92 -5.29
C GLY A 94 -10.57 -2.79 -5.76
N GLY A 95 -11.07 -1.57 -5.93
CA GLY A 95 -12.46 -1.30 -6.29
C GLY A 95 -13.09 -0.43 -5.23
N TYR A 96 -14.04 -0.98 -4.48
CA TYR A 96 -14.66 -0.29 -3.36
C TYR A 96 -15.04 -1.30 -2.29
N GLY A 97 -14.91 -0.92 -1.02
CA GLY A 97 -15.51 -1.65 0.09
C GLY A 97 -14.62 -1.81 1.31
N CYS A 98 -13.32 -1.55 1.22
CA CYS A 98 -12.40 -1.65 2.35
C CYS A 98 -12.76 -0.72 3.53
N PRO A 99 -13.17 0.56 3.33
CA PRO A 99 -13.58 1.41 4.44
C PRO A 99 -14.72 0.86 5.30
N ARG A 100 -15.58 0.00 4.73
CA ARG A 100 -16.72 -0.63 5.44
C ARG A 100 -16.29 -1.71 6.42
N LEU A 101 -15.04 -2.15 6.35
CA LEU A 101 -14.51 -3.21 7.21
C LEU A 101 -13.82 -2.66 8.46
N LEU A 102 -13.39 -1.40 8.44
CA LEU A 102 -12.37 -0.87 9.36
C LEU A 102 -12.75 -0.97 10.84
N ASP A 103 -14.01 -0.71 11.18
CA ASP A 103 -14.53 -0.77 12.55
C ASP A 103 -14.85 -2.20 13.03
N GLY A 104 -14.79 -3.18 12.14
CA GLY A 104 -14.92 -4.61 12.42
C GLY A 104 -13.60 -5.37 12.59
N ILE A 105 -12.46 -4.77 12.19
CA ILE A 105 -11.16 -5.46 12.21
C ILE A 105 -10.72 -5.75 13.65
N ASP A 106 -10.30 -7.00 13.87
CA ASP A 106 -9.60 -7.41 15.08
C ASP A 106 -8.10 -7.13 14.94
N PHE A 107 -7.69 -5.93 15.35
CA PHE A 107 -6.28 -5.53 15.24
C PHE A 107 -5.36 -6.28 16.21
N GLU A 108 -5.89 -6.87 17.29
CA GLU A 108 -5.11 -7.73 18.19
C GLU A 108 -4.77 -9.05 17.49
N LEU A 109 -5.73 -9.64 16.77
CA LEU A 109 -5.50 -10.82 15.92
C LEU A 109 -4.42 -10.52 14.87
N LEU A 110 -4.57 -9.44 14.12
CA LEU A 110 -3.59 -9.07 13.09
C LEU A 110 -2.19 -8.87 13.71
N ARG A 111 -2.10 -8.18 14.85
CA ARG A 111 -0.83 -7.96 15.56
C ARG A 111 -0.19 -9.26 16.07
N GLY A 112 -1.00 -10.25 16.44
CA GLY A 112 -0.54 -11.57 16.84
C GLY A 112 0.03 -12.40 15.68
N HIS A 113 -0.42 -12.13 14.45
CA HIS A 113 -0.04 -12.88 13.25
C HIS A 113 0.47 -11.97 12.11
N PRO A 114 1.48 -11.11 12.35
CA PRO A 114 1.95 -10.18 11.34
C PRO A 114 2.55 -10.94 10.15
N LYS A 115 2.12 -10.60 8.94
CA LYS A 115 2.63 -11.17 7.68
C LYS A 115 2.50 -10.15 6.55
N PRO A 116 3.27 -10.27 5.46
CA PRO A 116 3.12 -9.41 4.29
C PRO A 116 1.67 -9.31 3.82
N PHE A 117 1.17 -8.08 3.76
CA PHE A 117 -0.16 -7.75 3.25
C PHE A 117 0.00 -6.82 2.05
N VAL A 118 -0.45 -7.28 0.87
CA VAL A 118 -0.17 -6.64 -0.42
C VAL A 118 -1.45 -6.19 -1.12
N GLY A 119 -1.45 -4.94 -1.58
CA GLY A 119 -2.46 -4.40 -2.48
C GLY A 119 -2.29 -2.89 -2.66
N TYR A 120 -3.12 -2.27 -3.49
CA TYR A 120 -3.14 -0.80 -3.68
C TYR A 120 -4.57 -0.31 -3.99
N SER A 121 -4.76 0.97 -4.32
CA SER A 121 -6.09 1.54 -4.59
C SER A 121 -6.97 1.56 -3.32
N ASP A 122 -8.20 1.05 -3.37
CA ASP A 122 -9.14 0.91 -2.23
C ASP A 122 -8.50 0.27 -0.97
N ILE A 123 -7.51 -0.61 -1.17
CA ILE A 123 -6.74 -1.28 -0.10
C ILE A 123 -5.97 -0.28 0.78
N THR A 124 -5.76 0.95 0.31
CA THR A 124 -5.16 2.06 1.09
C THR A 124 -5.83 2.24 2.44
N ALA A 125 -7.16 2.08 2.53
CA ALA A 125 -7.87 2.17 3.80
C ALA A 125 -7.41 1.10 4.82
N LEU A 126 -7.13 -0.12 4.34
CA LEU A 126 -6.57 -1.19 5.17
C LEU A 126 -5.12 -0.92 5.51
N HIS A 127 -4.30 -0.42 4.57
CA HIS A 127 -2.91 -0.05 4.87
C HIS A 127 -2.82 0.97 6.00
N LEU A 128 -3.60 2.04 5.95
CA LEU A 128 -3.66 3.06 7.01
C LEU A 128 -4.10 2.46 8.35
N ALA A 129 -5.13 1.62 8.35
CA ALA A 129 -5.65 1.03 9.58
C ALA A 129 -4.70 -0.02 10.19
N ILE A 130 -4.15 -0.93 9.37
CA ILE A 130 -3.25 -1.99 9.83
C ILE A 130 -1.95 -1.39 10.37
N THR A 131 -1.33 -0.46 9.64
CA THR A 131 -0.10 0.20 10.10
C THR A 131 -0.31 0.91 11.43
N ARG A 132 -1.42 1.66 11.59
CA ARG A 132 -1.77 2.39 12.81
C ARG A 132 -2.09 1.48 14.00
N TYR A 133 -2.95 0.48 13.81
CA TYR A 133 -3.56 -0.26 14.92
C TYR A 133 -2.93 -1.63 15.16
N ALA A 134 -2.47 -2.31 14.11
CA ALA A 134 -1.76 -3.59 14.24
C ALA A 134 -0.23 -3.40 14.39
N GLY A 135 0.34 -2.26 13.96
CA GLY A 135 1.71 -1.86 14.29
C GLY A 135 2.79 -2.60 13.48
N PHE A 136 2.51 -2.97 12.25
CA PHE A 136 3.49 -3.56 11.34
C PHE A 136 3.37 -2.97 9.93
N VAL A 137 4.45 -3.12 9.16
CA VAL A 137 4.52 -2.62 7.79
C VAL A 137 3.63 -3.44 6.85
N THR A 138 2.95 -2.77 5.93
CA THR A 138 2.23 -3.41 4.82
C THR A 138 2.86 -3.02 3.50
N PHE A 139 2.41 -3.58 2.38
CA PHE A 139 3.05 -3.38 1.09
C PHE A 139 2.04 -2.84 0.08
N HIS A 140 2.22 -1.56 -0.29
CA HIS A 140 1.53 -0.97 -1.41
C HIS A 140 2.19 -1.46 -2.70
N GLY A 141 1.59 -2.44 -3.36
CA GLY A 141 2.23 -3.15 -4.46
C GLY A 141 1.24 -3.88 -5.36
N PRO A 142 1.74 -4.56 -6.41
CA PRO A 142 0.92 -5.13 -7.46
C PRO A 142 0.00 -6.23 -6.92
N MET A 143 -1.23 -6.26 -7.44
CA MET A 143 -2.25 -7.25 -7.12
C MET A 143 -2.20 -8.41 -8.11
N LEU A 144 -2.55 -9.61 -7.64
CA LEU A 144 -2.35 -10.85 -8.42
C LEU A 144 -3.02 -10.79 -9.79
N ASN A 145 -4.29 -10.39 -9.85
CA ASN A 145 -5.06 -10.48 -11.08
C ASN A 145 -4.68 -9.39 -12.10
N ALA A 146 -4.81 -8.12 -11.71
CA ALA A 146 -4.65 -7.00 -12.63
C ALA A 146 -3.21 -6.78 -13.09
N ASP A 147 -2.22 -7.14 -12.27
CA ASP A 147 -0.82 -6.78 -12.51
C ASP A 147 0.05 -7.98 -12.85
N LEU A 148 0.07 -8.98 -11.96
CA LEU A 148 0.99 -10.12 -12.05
C LEU A 148 0.56 -11.09 -13.16
N LEU A 149 -0.74 -11.43 -13.21
CA LEU A 149 -1.32 -12.19 -14.33
C LEU A 149 -1.57 -11.30 -15.56
N GLY A 150 -1.74 -10.00 -15.35
CA GLY A 150 -1.85 -8.99 -16.41
C GLY A 150 -0.55 -8.71 -17.18
N ASN A 151 0.56 -9.36 -16.80
CA ASN A 151 1.87 -9.22 -17.43
C ASN A 151 2.40 -7.78 -17.47
N LYS A 152 2.24 -7.02 -16.36
CA LYS A 152 2.92 -5.73 -16.23
C LYS A 152 4.43 -5.88 -16.40
N GLN A 153 5.05 -4.85 -16.96
CA GLN A 153 6.47 -4.78 -17.28
C GLN A 153 7.33 -4.92 -16.03
N ALA A 154 8.58 -5.36 -16.24
CA ALA A 154 9.60 -5.31 -15.22
C ALA A 154 9.87 -3.85 -14.80
N PRO A 155 10.15 -3.58 -13.51
CA PRO A 155 10.40 -4.56 -12.46
C PRO A 155 9.18 -4.79 -11.52
N THR A 156 7.93 -4.77 -12.02
CA THR A 156 6.71 -4.93 -11.18
C THR A 156 6.79 -6.16 -10.26
N GLU A 157 7.04 -7.32 -10.86
CA GLU A 157 7.13 -8.59 -10.13
C GLU A 157 8.38 -8.66 -9.24
N SER A 158 9.55 -8.33 -9.79
CA SER A 158 10.81 -8.43 -9.04
C SER A 158 10.85 -7.45 -7.87
N SER A 159 10.33 -6.24 -8.03
CA SER A 159 10.16 -5.26 -6.95
C SER A 159 9.33 -5.84 -5.80
N LEU A 160 8.21 -6.50 -6.11
CA LEU A 160 7.39 -7.16 -5.10
C LEU A 160 8.15 -8.29 -4.41
N LEU A 161 8.64 -9.27 -5.18
CA LEU A 161 9.24 -10.48 -4.60
C LEU A 161 10.53 -10.17 -3.83
N HIS A 162 11.37 -9.24 -4.30
CA HIS A 162 12.57 -8.83 -3.56
C HIS A 162 12.22 -8.16 -2.23
N MET A 163 11.19 -7.31 -2.21
CA MET A 163 10.72 -6.66 -0.98
C MET A 163 10.23 -7.70 0.04
N LEU A 164 9.41 -8.66 -0.39
CA LEU A 164 8.80 -9.66 0.49
C LEU A 164 9.79 -10.72 0.98
N SER A 165 10.80 -11.06 0.17
CA SER A 165 11.82 -12.07 0.51
C SER A 165 13.03 -11.50 1.25
N GLY A 166 13.11 -10.16 1.40
CA GLY A 166 14.25 -9.50 2.05
C GLY A 166 15.49 -9.36 1.17
N GLN A 167 15.31 -9.42 -0.15
CA GLN A 167 16.38 -9.23 -1.15
C GLN A 167 16.47 -7.79 -1.67
N GLN A 168 15.54 -6.92 -1.25
CA GLN A 168 15.55 -5.50 -1.61
C GLN A 168 16.74 -4.77 -0.95
N PRO A 169 17.65 -4.14 -1.72
CA PRO A 169 18.68 -3.28 -1.15
C PRO A 169 18.06 -2.05 -0.47
N PRO A 170 18.78 -1.36 0.44
CA PRO A 170 18.25 -0.20 1.13
C PRO A 170 17.72 0.89 0.19
N THR A 171 18.43 1.18 -0.91
CA THR A 171 17.94 2.11 -1.92
C THR A 171 16.93 1.41 -2.83
N LEU A 172 15.72 1.96 -2.93
CA LEU A 172 14.70 1.47 -3.85
C LEU A 172 15.06 1.91 -5.27
N GLU A 173 15.26 0.94 -6.15
CA GLU A 173 15.56 1.19 -7.55
C GLU A 173 14.32 1.67 -8.29
N HIS A 174 14.45 2.79 -8.99
CA HIS A 174 13.42 3.32 -9.89
C HIS A 174 13.86 3.10 -11.36
N PRO A 175 12.97 2.64 -12.25
CA PRO A 175 13.33 2.34 -13.63
C PRO A 175 13.68 3.60 -14.42
N LEU A 176 14.93 3.70 -14.89
CA LEU A 176 15.50 4.85 -15.61
C LEU A 176 14.70 5.30 -16.85
N ALA A 177 13.91 4.41 -17.45
CA ALA A 177 13.05 4.72 -18.60
C ALA A 177 11.92 5.71 -18.26
N TYR A 178 11.64 5.94 -16.98
CA TYR A 178 10.57 6.81 -16.51
C TYR A 178 11.20 7.97 -15.74
N PRO A 179 11.12 9.22 -16.23
CA PRO A 179 11.80 10.33 -15.56
C PRO A 179 11.06 10.75 -14.29
N LEU A 180 11.80 10.94 -13.20
CA LEU A 180 11.32 11.58 -11.98
C LEU A 180 11.42 13.11 -12.10
N THR A 181 10.55 13.82 -11.39
CA THR A 181 10.56 15.30 -11.32
C THR A 181 10.68 15.74 -9.87
N THR A 182 11.68 16.55 -9.58
CA THR A 182 11.82 17.23 -8.29
C THR A 182 10.96 18.49 -8.32
N ILE A 183 9.85 18.48 -7.57
CA ILE A 183 8.94 19.63 -7.44
C ILE A 183 9.48 20.60 -6.39
N ALA A 184 10.01 20.07 -5.29
CA ALA A 184 10.71 20.82 -4.27
C ALA A 184 11.94 20.03 -3.81
N SER A 185 13.08 20.73 -3.70
CA SER A 185 14.38 20.17 -3.32
C SER A 185 14.46 19.79 -1.84
N GLY A 186 15.54 19.07 -1.49
CA GLY A 186 15.88 18.71 -0.12
C GLY A 186 15.77 17.23 0.17
N CYS A 187 16.01 16.89 1.43
CA CYS A 187 16.00 15.52 1.93
C CYS A 187 15.34 15.46 3.31
N ALA A 188 14.54 14.43 3.53
CA ALA A 188 13.91 14.19 4.82
C ALA A 188 13.71 12.70 5.08
N SER A 189 13.76 12.34 6.36
CA SER A 189 13.46 11.01 6.86
C SER A 189 12.13 11.02 7.58
N GLY A 190 11.39 9.91 7.51
CA GLY A 190 10.07 9.79 8.09
C GLY A 190 9.38 8.46 7.79
N ARG A 191 8.15 8.30 8.28
CA ARG A 191 7.33 7.11 8.01
C ARG A 191 6.60 7.25 6.68
N LEU A 192 6.77 6.27 5.79
CA LEU A 192 6.04 6.22 4.53
C LEU A 192 4.58 5.86 4.78
N LEU A 193 3.66 6.81 4.69
CA LEU A 193 2.22 6.59 4.86
C LEU A 193 1.45 7.19 3.69
N GLY A 194 0.24 6.68 3.42
CA GLY A 194 -0.59 7.14 2.31
C GLY A 194 -1.02 6.00 1.40
N GLY A 195 -0.95 6.21 0.09
CA GLY A 195 -1.50 5.32 -0.94
C GLY A 195 -2.38 6.10 -1.92
N ASN A 196 -3.57 5.58 -2.21
CA ASN A 196 -4.53 6.24 -3.08
C ASN A 196 -5.07 7.54 -2.45
N LEU A 197 -4.91 8.68 -3.14
CA LEU A 197 -5.26 10.01 -2.64
C LEU A 197 -6.76 10.15 -2.30
N SER A 198 -7.63 9.66 -3.17
CA SER A 198 -9.07 9.62 -2.94
C SER A 198 -9.43 8.82 -1.69
N MET A 199 -8.78 7.68 -1.47
CA MET A 199 -9.01 6.84 -0.28
C MET A 199 -8.48 7.47 1.01
N ILE A 200 -7.32 8.15 0.96
CA ILE A 200 -6.81 8.92 2.11
C ILE A 200 -7.85 9.97 2.53
N CYS A 201 -8.42 10.68 1.56
CA CYS A 201 -9.47 11.68 1.83
C CYS A 201 -10.78 11.03 2.32
N ALA A 202 -11.13 9.84 1.83
CA ALA A 202 -12.38 9.16 2.19
C ALA A 202 -12.45 8.73 3.65
N VAL A 203 -11.30 8.48 4.31
CA VAL A 203 -11.24 8.10 5.73
C VAL A 203 -10.92 9.27 6.66
N MET A 204 -10.78 10.48 6.13
CA MET A 204 -10.46 11.67 6.92
C MET A 204 -11.57 12.04 7.91
N GLY A 205 -11.21 12.48 9.12
CA GLY A 205 -12.16 12.77 10.19
C GLY A 205 -12.72 11.52 10.90
N THR A 206 -12.15 10.35 10.62
CA THR A 206 -12.45 9.09 11.32
C THR A 206 -11.25 8.63 12.13
N ALA A 207 -11.43 7.63 12.99
CA ALA A 207 -10.31 7.00 13.71
C ALA A 207 -9.24 6.37 12.78
N PHE A 208 -9.56 6.14 11.51
CA PHE A 208 -8.66 5.52 10.53
C PHE A 208 -8.00 6.54 9.59
N GLU A 209 -8.15 7.83 9.87
CA GLU A 209 -7.51 8.88 9.09
C GLU A 209 -5.98 8.78 9.11
N LEU A 210 -5.34 9.35 8.07
CA LEU A 210 -3.90 9.56 8.05
C LEU A 210 -3.48 10.40 9.26
N ASP A 211 -2.68 9.80 10.12
CA ASP A 211 -2.20 10.37 11.36
C ASP A 211 -0.86 9.76 11.74
N GLY A 212 -0.03 10.53 12.41
CA GLY A 212 1.34 10.17 12.72
C GLY A 212 2.24 11.39 12.88
N GLU A 213 3.46 11.12 13.32
CA GLU A 213 4.55 12.09 13.39
C GLU A 213 5.55 11.77 12.26
N GLU A 214 6.24 12.81 11.76
CA GLU A 214 7.32 12.66 10.79
C GLU A 214 6.90 11.89 9.52
N ILE A 215 5.78 12.27 8.91
CA ILE A 215 5.20 11.51 7.78
C ILE A 215 5.91 11.87 6.46
N ILE A 216 6.36 10.86 5.72
CA ILE A 216 6.61 10.95 4.29
C ILE A 216 5.33 10.49 3.60
N LEU A 217 4.59 11.42 3.00
CA LEU A 217 3.31 11.14 2.37
C LEU A 217 3.55 10.54 0.99
N PHE A 218 3.05 9.33 0.75
CA PHE A 218 2.92 8.76 -0.58
C PHE A 218 1.50 8.96 -1.12
N ILE A 219 1.37 9.51 -2.33
CA ILE A 219 0.08 9.68 -3.00
C ILE A 219 0.12 9.20 -4.45
N GLU A 220 -0.89 8.42 -4.84
CA GLU A 220 -1.19 8.02 -6.22
C GLU A 220 -2.71 8.12 -6.45
N ASP A 221 -3.17 8.18 -7.69
CA ASP A 221 -4.61 8.06 -7.96
C ASP A 221 -4.93 7.57 -9.38
N VAL A 222 -6.19 7.28 -9.66
CA VAL A 222 -6.66 6.82 -10.97
C VAL A 222 -8.06 7.32 -11.26
N ASN A 223 -8.36 7.56 -12.54
CA ASN A 223 -9.70 7.98 -13.00
C ASN A 223 -10.20 9.30 -12.39
N GLU A 224 -9.31 10.10 -11.80
CA GLU A 224 -9.64 11.42 -11.29
C GLU A 224 -9.10 12.48 -12.27
N PRO A 225 -9.96 13.31 -12.89
CA PRO A 225 -9.49 14.45 -13.68
C PRO A 225 -8.73 15.45 -12.79
N LEU A 226 -7.84 16.24 -13.40
CA LEU A 226 -6.94 17.14 -12.68
C LEU A 226 -7.61 18.03 -11.61
N TYR A 227 -8.79 18.60 -11.90
CA TYR A 227 -9.51 19.45 -10.94
C TYR A 227 -10.00 18.67 -9.69
N ARG A 228 -10.20 17.35 -9.80
CA ARG A 228 -10.55 16.51 -8.64
C ARG A 228 -9.30 16.23 -7.81
N VAL A 229 -8.15 15.99 -8.44
CA VAL A 229 -6.85 15.86 -7.77
C VAL A 229 -6.54 17.13 -6.98
N ASP A 230 -6.69 18.30 -7.62
CA ASP A 230 -6.58 19.62 -6.98
C ASP A 230 -7.49 19.70 -5.74
N ARG A 231 -8.79 19.41 -5.89
CA ARG A 231 -9.72 19.45 -4.75
C ARG A 231 -9.30 18.51 -3.61
N LEU A 232 -8.72 17.35 -3.89
CA LEU A 232 -8.26 16.42 -2.86
C LEU A 232 -7.00 16.93 -2.14
N LEU A 233 -6.05 17.52 -2.88
CA LEU A 233 -4.87 18.19 -2.29
C LEU A 233 -5.28 19.40 -1.45
N THR A 234 -6.19 20.24 -1.98
CA THR A 234 -6.81 21.35 -1.24
C THR A 234 -7.52 20.85 0.03
N HIS A 235 -8.21 19.70 -0.03
CA HIS A 235 -8.85 19.12 1.15
C HIS A 235 -7.83 18.73 2.23
N LEU A 236 -6.73 18.06 1.86
CA LEU A 236 -5.63 17.75 2.79
C LEU A 236 -5.04 19.02 3.41
N ARG A 237 -4.84 20.07 2.60
CA ARG A 237 -4.32 21.37 3.06
C ARG A 237 -5.27 22.03 4.07
N LEU A 238 -6.55 22.14 3.73
CA LEU A 238 -7.56 22.77 4.59
C LEU A 238 -7.83 21.98 5.88
N ALA A 239 -7.61 20.67 5.86
CA ALA A 239 -7.66 19.82 7.05
C ALA A 239 -6.38 19.89 7.91
N GLY A 240 -5.39 20.69 7.53
CA GLY A 240 -4.12 20.82 8.25
C GLY A 240 -3.22 19.58 8.18
N LYS A 241 -3.46 18.69 7.20
CA LYS A 241 -2.69 17.44 7.06
C LYS A 241 -1.32 17.66 6.43
N LEU A 242 -1.19 18.67 5.57
CA LEU A 242 0.08 18.99 4.90
C LEU A 242 1.12 19.58 5.86
N ASP A 243 0.69 20.26 6.93
CA ASP A 243 1.57 20.94 7.89
C ASP A 243 2.45 19.99 8.73
N ARG A 244 2.09 18.70 8.77
CA ARG A 244 2.76 17.66 9.56
C ARG A 244 3.68 16.76 8.74
N LEU A 245 3.79 17.03 7.44
CA LEU A 245 4.57 16.22 6.52
C LEU A 245 6.04 16.62 6.56
N ARG A 246 6.91 15.65 6.33
CA ARG A 246 8.36 15.83 6.17
C ARG A 246 8.79 15.74 4.72
N ALA A 247 8.02 15.04 3.90
CA ALA A 247 8.21 14.96 2.46
C ALA A 247 6.93 14.47 1.77
N VAL A 248 6.86 14.64 0.45
CA VAL A 248 5.83 14.02 -0.39
C VAL A 248 6.47 13.25 -1.55
N LEU A 249 6.09 11.98 -1.67
CA LEU A 249 6.38 11.12 -2.82
C LEU A 249 5.10 10.97 -3.65
N VAL A 250 5.10 11.51 -4.86
CA VAL A 250 3.96 11.42 -5.77
C VAL A 250 4.20 10.28 -6.76
N GLY A 251 3.33 9.27 -6.67
CA GLY A 251 3.24 8.16 -7.60
C GLY A 251 2.58 8.54 -8.91
N ASP A 252 2.00 7.54 -9.58
CA ASP A 252 1.26 7.77 -10.81
C ASP A 252 -0.14 8.32 -10.52
N VAL A 253 -0.54 9.35 -11.25
CA VAL A 253 -1.93 9.83 -11.27
C VAL A 253 -2.51 9.48 -12.63
N ALA A 254 -2.99 8.25 -12.74
CA ALA A 254 -3.33 7.62 -14.00
C ALA A 254 -4.48 8.35 -14.70
N GLY A 255 -4.24 8.74 -15.95
CA GLY A 255 -5.17 9.49 -16.78
C GLY A 255 -5.00 11.02 -16.74
N VAL A 256 -4.02 11.53 -15.99
CA VAL A 256 -3.67 12.96 -15.96
C VAL A 256 -2.36 13.19 -16.72
N GLU A 257 -2.34 14.24 -17.57
CA GLU A 257 -1.10 14.63 -18.24
C GLU A 257 -0.03 15.08 -17.25
N ARG A 258 1.20 14.57 -17.44
CA ARG A 258 2.34 14.83 -16.56
C ARG A 258 2.61 16.32 -16.35
N ALA A 259 2.68 17.11 -17.42
CA ALA A 259 3.01 18.53 -17.31
C ALA A 259 1.96 19.31 -16.50
N ALA A 260 0.67 18.98 -16.70
CA ALA A 260 -0.42 19.59 -15.96
C ALA A 260 -0.42 19.17 -14.49
N LEU A 261 -0.10 17.91 -14.20
CA LEU A 261 0.09 17.42 -12.84
C LEU A 261 1.26 18.12 -12.15
N GLU A 262 2.43 18.22 -12.80
CA GLU A 262 3.61 18.91 -12.25
C GLU A 262 3.32 20.37 -11.91
N GLN A 263 2.56 21.08 -12.77
CA GLN A 263 2.13 22.45 -12.50
C GLN A 263 1.24 22.51 -11.25
N LEU A 264 0.25 21.62 -11.12
CA LEU A 264 -0.62 21.55 -9.94
C LEU A 264 0.17 21.23 -8.66
N LEU A 265 1.08 20.25 -8.72
CA LEU A 265 1.92 19.87 -7.59
C LEU A 265 2.83 21.02 -7.15
N THR A 266 3.38 21.78 -8.09
CA THR A 266 4.17 22.98 -7.81
C THR A 266 3.34 24.03 -7.06
N GLN A 267 2.08 24.22 -7.47
CA GLN A 267 1.16 25.17 -6.85
C GLN A 267 0.74 24.74 -5.42
N GLU A 268 0.34 23.49 -5.25
CA GLU A 268 -0.21 23.02 -3.96
C GLU A 268 0.85 22.59 -2.95
N LEU A 269 2.00 22.06 -3.41
CA LEU A 269 3.01 21.44 -2.55
C LEU A 269 4.37 22.16 -2.58
N GLY A 270 4.69 22.89 -3.64
CA GLY A 270 6.01 23.50 -3.82
C GLY A 270 6.37 24.56 -2.76
N GLY A 271 5.36 25.21 -2.17
CA GLY A 271 5.52 26.22 -1.12
C GLY A 271 5.65 25.67 0.31
N LEU A 272 5.56 24.36 0.51
CA LEU A 272 5.54 23.75 1.85
C LEU A 272 6.89 23.75 2.57
N GLY A 273 8.00 24.01 1.86
CA GLY A 273 9.35 23.98 2.44
C GLY A 273 9.84 22.56 2.80
N ILE A 274 9.23 21.53 2.21
CA ILE A 274 9.60 20.11 2.36
C ILE A 274 9.91 19.50 0.98
N PRO A 275 10.74 18.45 0.90
CA PRO A 275 11.03 17.78 -0.36
C PRO A 275 9.80 17.13 -0.99
N VAL A 276 9.67 17.30 -2.30
CA VAL A 276 8.58 16.72 -3.10
C VAL A 276 9.16 16.10 -4.37
N LEU A 277 9.02 14.79 -4.50
CA LEU A 277 9.47 14.02 -5.66
C LEU A 277 8.26 13.39 -6.36
N ALA A 278 8.13 13.60 -7.67
CA ALA A 278 6.99 13.13 -8.46
C ALA A 278 7.41 12.18 -9.59
N GLY A 279 6.45 11.37 -10.05
CA GLY A 279 6.64 10.39 -11.11
C GLY A 279 7.13 9.02 -10.62
N TRP A 280 7.02 8.75 -9.32
CA TRP A 280 7.39 7.45 -8.79
C TRP A 280 6.48 6.36 -9.39
N ARG A 281 7.06 5.25 -9.85
CA ARG A 281 6.30 4.20 -10.55
C ARG A 281 5.55 3.29 -9.58
N SER A 282 4.68 3.83 -8.73
CA SER A 282 3.79 3.05 -7.86
C SER A 282 2.36 3.54 -8.00
N GLY A 283 1.40 2.61 -8.04
CA GLY A 283 -0.02 2.91 -8.22
C GLY A 283 -0.58 2.30 -9.50
N HIS A 284 -1.53 3.01 -10.14
CA HIS A 284 -2.23 2.53 -11.33
C HIS A 284 -1.41 2.66 -12.63
N CYS A 285 -0.18 2.16 -12.60
CA CYS A 285 0.79 2.34 -13.67
C CYS A 285 1.52 1.04 -14.03
N ASP A 286 2.25 1.05 -15.15
CA ASP A 286 3.03 -0.08 -15.64
C ASP A 286 4.46 0.36 -16.03
N PRO A 287 5.52 -0.03 -15.29
CA PRO A 287 5.53 -0.96 -14.15
C PRO A 287 4.94 -0.37 -12.86
N ASN A 288 4.59 -1.24 -11.90
CA ASN A 288 4.11 -0.89 -10.55
C ASN A 288 5.07 -1.41 -9.46
N LEU A 289 5.88 -0.52 -8.90
CA LEU A 289 6.84 -0.79 -7.83
C LEU A 289 6.15 -0.93 -6.48
N THR A 290 6.70 -1.82 -5.65
CA THR A 290 6.21 -2.06 -4.29
C THR A 290 6.82 -1.07 -3.30
N LEU A 291 5.98 -0.48 -2.44
CA LEU A 291 6.37 0.43 -1.37
C LEU A 291 5.97 -0.15 0.01
N PRO A 292 6.86 -0.14 1.02
CA PRO A 292 6.56 -0.63 2.36
C PRO A 292 5.90 0.46 3.21
N MET A 293 4.58 0.42 3.31
CA MET A 293 3.78 1.35 4.09
C MET A 293 4.03 1.16 5.58
N GLY A 294 4.23 2.26 6.31
CA GLY A 294 4.59 2.32 7.73
C GLY A 294 6.10 2.30 8.00
N ALA A 295 6.91 1.93 7.01
CA ALA A 295 8.36 1.85 7.18
C ALA A 295 9.00 3.23 7.32
N GLN A 296 10.06 3.31 8.12
CA GLN A 296 11.00 4.42 8.16
C GLN A 296 11.81 4.46 6.85
N VAL A 297 11.72 5.57 6.14
CA VAL A 297 12.41 5.81 4.87
C VAL A 297 13.01 7.21 4.85
N ARG A 298 13.96 7.42 3.94
CA ARG A 298 14.50 8.72 3.57
C ARG A 298 14.17 9.03 2.12
N LEU A 299 13.51 10.16 1.89
CA LEU A 299 13.34 10.73 0.56
C LEU A 299 14.42 11.79 0.34
N ASP A 300 15.17 11.66 -0.73
CA ASP A 300 16.14 12.64 -1.20
C ASP A 300 15.68 13.13 -2.57
N ALA A 301 15.02 14.29 -2.61
CA ALA A 301 14.47 14.83 -3.84
C ALA A 301 15.56 15.50 -4.71
N ASP A 302 16.72 15.81 -4.14
CA ASP A 302 17.87 16.35 -4.89
C ASP A 302 18.55 15.25 -5.72
N GLN A 303 18.70 14.07 -5.13
CA GLN A 303 19.26 12.89 -5.79
C GLN A 303 18.20 11.99 -6.43
N GLN A 304 16.91 12.29 -6.21
CA GLN A 304 15.76 11.50 -6.66
C GLN A 304 15.79 10.06 -6.14
N LEU A 305 16.15 9.88 -4.86
CA LEU A 305 16.28 8.58 -4.21
C LEU A 305 15.23 8.38 -3.12
N LEU A 306 14.79 7.13 -2.98
CA LEU A 306 14.04 6.64 -1.82
C LEU A 306 14.84 5.51 -1.16
N VAL A 307 15.11 5.64 0.12
CA VAL A 307 15.99 4.72 0.86
C VAL A 307 15.27 4.18 2.09
N LEU A 308 15.29 2.86 2.29
CA LEU A 308 14.85 2.22 3.53
C LEU A 308 15.85 2.53 4.64
N GLU A 309 15.34 3.01 5.77
CA GLU A 309 16.10 3.24 7.00
C GLU A 309 15.74 2.23 8.10
N GLN A 310 14.88 1.27 7.78
CA GLN A 310 14.57 0.12 8.62
C GLN A 310 14.40 -1.14 7.78
N ASP A 311 14.57 -2.29 8.42
CA ASP A 311 14.09 -3.54 7.85
C ASP A 311 12.56 -3.51 7.74
N VAL A 312 12.05 -4.11 6.66
CA VAL A 312 10.60 -4.25 6.40
C VAL A 312 10.15 -5.70 6.47
N VAL A 313 11.10 -6.63 6.33
CA VAL A 313 10.90 -8.05 6.59
C VAL A 313 12.01 -8.62 7.47
N LYS A 314 11.72 -9.68 8.22
CA LYS A 314 12.66 -10.43 9.05
C LYS A 314 12.90 -11.79 8.41
N VAL A 315 14.11 -11.99 7.88
CA VAL A 315 14.52 -13.30 7.38
C VAL A 315 14.77 -14.20 8.60
N LYS A 316 14.05 -15.32 8.70
CA LYS A 316 14.36 -16.34 9.71
C LYS A 316 15.79 -16.80 9.47
N SER A 317 16.68 -16.63 10.45
CA SER A 317 17.97 -17.30 10.42
C SER A 317 17.73 -18.80 10.25
N PRO A 318 18.48 -19.51 9.39
CA PRO A 318 18.35 -20.96 9.32
C PRO A 318 18.57 -21.51 10.73
N SER A 319 17.60 -22.30 11.23
CA SER A 319 17.78 -23.03 12.49
C SER A 319 19.07 -23.85 12.36
N PRO A 320 19.96 -23.83 13.38
CA PRO A 320 21.20 -24.59 13.35
C PRO A 320 20.98 -26.09 13.25
#